data_AF-A0AAN4W2K2-F1
#
_entry.id   AF-A0AAN4W2K2-F1
#
_cell.length_a   1.000
_cell.length_b   1.000
_cell.length_c   1.000
_cell.angle_alpha   90.00
_cell.angle_beta   90.00
_cell.angle_gamma   90.00
#
_symmetry.space_group_name_H-M   'P 1'
#
loop_
_entity.id
_entity.type
_entity.pdbx_description
1 polymer ?
#
loop_
_entity_poly.entity_id
_entity_poly.type
_entity_poly.pdbx_seq_one_letter_code
_entity_poly.pdbx_strand_id
1 'polypeptide(L)' 'MMLSFRTGASLGTNTHQFIAGATAGFEFSYTTKQGIVLFLRQKNEVVFWDDDTWRVGGLVG' A
#
# COMPACT_ATOMS: atom_id res chain seq x y z
N MET A 1 17.18 -10.90 -1.89
CA MET A 1 16.13 -10.43 -0.96
C MET A 1 16.09 -8.92 -1.09
N MET A 2 14.94 -8.38 -1.50
CA MET A 2 14.73 -6.95 -1.70
C MET A 2 13.50 -6.52 -0.93
N LEU A 3 13.66 -5.52 -0.06
CA LEU A 3 12.59 -4.92 0.71
C LEU A 3 12.42 -3.49 0.22
N SER A 4 11.23 -3.19 -0.31
CA SER A 4 10.89 -1.88 -0.83
C SER A 4 9.72 -1.31 -0.04
N PHE A 5 9.95 -0.18 0.61
CA PHE A 5 8.89 0.57 1.26
C PHE A 5 8.30 1.56 0.26
N ARG A 6 6.97 1.56 0.12
CA ARG A 6 6.22 2.55 -0.66
C ARG A 6 5.30 3.29 0.29
N THR A 7 5.71 4.49 0.66
CA THR A 7 4.81 5.46 1.26
C THR A 7 4.34 6.42 0.17
N GLY A 8 3.08 6.81 0.24
CA GLY A 8 2.44 7.74 -0.66
C GLY A 8 1.50 8.61 0.14
N ALA A 9 1.29 9.84 -0.31
CA ALA A 9 0.21 10.66 0.17
C ALA A 9 -0.63 11.03 -1.05
N SER A 10 -1.95 11.03 -0.88
CA SER A 10 -2.91 11.46 -1.88
C SER A 10 -3.74 12.55 -1.26
N LEU A 11 -3.92 13.65 -1.96
CA LEU A 11 -4.79 14.74 -1.52
C LEU A 11 -5.79 14.95 -2.64
N GLY A 12 -7.07 14.90 -2.29
CA GLY A 12 -8.18 15.09 -3.21
C GLY A 12 -9.19 16.04 -2.60
N THR A 13 -9.88 16.79 -3.45
CA THR A 13 -11.06 17.56 -3.05
C THR A 13 -12.23 16.99 -3.81
N ASN A 14 -13.27 16.58 -3.09
CA ASN A 14 -14.57 16.35 -3.67
C ASN A 14 -15.44 17.59 -3.45
N THR A 15 -16.42 17.85 -4.31
CA THR A 15 -17.21 19.11 -4.31
C THR A 15 -17.88 19.43 -2.96
N HIS A 16 -18.02 18.46 -2.05
CA HIS A 16 -18.55 18.64 -0.69
C HIS A 16 -17.55 18.40 0.46
N GLN A 17 -16.41 17.73 0.24
CA GLN A 17 -15.48 17.33 1.31
C GLN A 17 -14.03 17.25 0.83
N PHE A 18 -13.11 17.66 1.68
CA PHE A 18 -11.66 17.49 1.47
C PHE A 18 -11.27 16.08 1.89
N ILE A 19 -10.55 15.35 1.03
CA ILE A 19 -10.15 13.97 1.26
C ILE A 19 -8.62 13.93 1.29
N ALA A 20 -8.05 13.51 2.41
CA ALA A 20 -6.62 13.30 2.52
C ALA A 20 -6.34 11.80 2.73
N GLY A 21 -5.60 11.18 1.83
CA GLY A 21 -5.17 9.80 1.92
C GLY A 21 -3.68 9.70 2.26
N ALA A 22 -3.34 8.84 3.21
CA ALA A 22 -1.98 8.37 3.42
C ALA A 22 -1.91 6.89 3.04
N THR A 23 -0.98 6.54 2.16
CA THR A 23 -0.71 5.17 1.75
C THR A 23 0.63 4.74 2.33
N ALA A 24 0.67 3.61 3.00
CA ALA A 24 1.88 2.98 3.50
C ALA A 24 1.88 1.50 3.11
N GLY A 25 2.80 1.11 2.24
CA GLY A 25 2.99 -0.26 1.84
C GLY A 25 4.44 -0.70 1.94
N PHE A 26 4.63 -2.01 2.10
CA PHE A 26 5.92 -2.66 1.97
C PHE A 26 5.80 -3.81 0.98
N GLU A 27 6.85 -4.00 0.21
CA GLU A 27 7.00 -5.08 -0.75
C GLU A 27 8.26 -5.83 -0.41
N PHE A 28 8.11 -7.13 -0.18
CA PHE A 28 9.18 -8.03 0.17
C PHE A 28 9.32 -9.08 -0.93
N SER A 29 10.47 -9.09 -1.59
CA SER A 29 10.75 -10.00 -2.69
C SER A 29 11.94 -10.89 -2.35
N TYR A 30 11.72 -12.20 -2.35
CA TYR A 30 12.74 -13.21 -2.10
C TYR A 30 12.91 -14.11 -3.32
N THR A 31 14.06 -13.98 -3.98
CA THR A 31 14.47 -14.86 -5.07
C THR A 31 15.35 -15.98 -4.54
N THR A 32 14.85 -17.21 -4.60
CA THR A 32 15.60 -18.43 -4.27
C THR A 32 16.65 -18.70 -5.36
N LYS A 33 17.75 -19.40 -5.02
CA LYS A 33 18.80 -19.82 -5.96
C LYS A 33 18.28 -20.69 -7.13
N GLN A 34 17.08 -21.26 -7.00
CA GLN A 34 16.37 -22.03 -8.04
C GLN A 34 15.53 -21.16 -9.00
N GLY A 35 15.55 -19.83 -8.87
CA GLY A 35 14.83 -18.90 -9.75
C GLY A 35 13.37 -18.63 -9.35
N ILE A 36 12.88 -19.25 -8.27
CA ILE A 36 11.56 -18.97 -7.70
C ILE A 36 11.60 -17.60 -7.03
N VAL A 37 10.67 -16.72 -7.43
CA VAL A 37 10.50 -15.39 -6.85
C VAL A 37 9.24 -15.41 -6.00
N LEU A 38 9.43 -15.37 -4.69
CA LEU A 38 8.35 -15.13 -3.74
C LEU A 38 8.22 -13.63 -3.53
N PHE A 39 7.02 -13.09 -3.62
CA PHE A 39 6.73 -11.69 -3.40
C PHE A 39 5.57 -11.51 -2.42
N LEU A 40 5.78 -10.64 -1.45
CA LEU A 40 4.81 -10.30 -0.43
C LEU A 40 4.64 -8.79 -0.42
N ARG A 41 3.51 -8.32 -0.94
CA ARG A 41 3.16 -6.91 -1.01
C ARG A 41 2.04 -6.64 -0.02
N GLN A 42 2.32 -5.82 0.98
CA GLN A 42 1.30 -5.26 1.86
C GLN A 42 1.13 -3.78 1.53
N LYS A 43 -0.09 -3.34 1.26
CA LYS A 43 -0.46 -1.95 1.03
C LYS A 43 -1.52 -1.59 2.06
N ASN A 44 -1.24 -0.63 2.92
CA ASN A 44 -2.20 -0.01 3.82
C ASN A 44 -2.53 1.38 3.29
N GLU A 45 -3.79 1.75 3.30
CA GLU A 45 -4.28 3.05 2.86
C GLU A 45 -5.24 3.56 3.92
N VAL A 46 -4.93 4.73 4.48
CA VAL A 46 -5.77 5.44 5.42
C VAL A 46 -6.33 6.65 4.69
N VAL A 47 -7.64 6.80 4.71
CA VAL A 47 -8.32 7.96 4.13
C VAL A 47 -8.94 8.75 5.27
N PHE A 48 -8.48 9.98 5.43
CA PHE A 48 -9.02 10.96 6.35
C PHE A 48 -10.17 11.71 5.65
N TRP A 49 -11.26 11.94 6.40
CA TRP A 49 -12.50 12.60 5.94
C TRP A 49 -13.35 11.83 4.92
N ASP A 50 -13.14 10.51 4.79
CA ASP A 50 -14.00 9.59 4.02
C ASP A 50 -14.56 8.50 4.95
N ASP A 51 -15.76 7.98 4.65
CA ASP A 51 -16.50 7.00 5.46
C ASP A 51 -15.71 5.69 5.64
N ASP A 52 -14.84 5.36 4.68
CA ASP A 52 -13.99 4.16 4.67
C ASP A 52 -12.55 4.51 5.13
N THR A 53 -12.39 4.69 6.44
CA THR A 53 -11.18 5.27 7.05
C THR A 53 -9.90 4.41 6.89
N TRP A 54 -10.01 3.09 6.69
CA TRP A 54 -8.84 2.19 6.63
C TRP A 54 -9.05 1.03 5.66
N ARG A 55 -8.21 0.96 4.61
CA ARG A 55 -8.18 -0.12 3.63
C ARG A 55 -6.84 -0.84 3.70
N VAL A 56 -6.88 -2.16 3.94
CA VAL A 56 -5.69 -3.02 3.97
C VAL A 56 -5.76 -4.00 2.80
N GLY A 57 -4.77 -3.94 1.91
CA GLY A 57 -4.60 -4.86 0.80
C GLY A 57 -3.31 -5.66 0.98
N GLY A 58 -3.42 -6.98 1.06
CA GLY A 58 -2.28 -7.90 1.06
C GLY A 58 -2.27 -8.73 -0.21
N LEU A 59 -1.10 -8.91 -0.83
CA LEU A 59 -0.89 -9.73 -2.01
C LEU A 59 0.34 -10.60 -1.76
N VAL A 60 0.18 -11.91 -1.90
CA VAL A 60 1.22 -12.92 -1.72
C VAL A 60 1.27 -13.79 -2.97
N GLY A 61 2.46 -14.05 -3.49
CA GLY A 61 2.70 -14.93 -4.64
C GLY A 61 4.11 -15.47 -4.72
#